data_AF-A0A6B2CW88-F1
#
_entry.id   AF-A0A6B2CW88-F1
#
_cell.length_a   1.000
_cell.length_b   1.000
_cell.length_c   1.000
_cell.angle_alpha   90.00
_cell.angle_beta   90.00
_cell.angle_gamma   90.00
#
_symmetry.space_group_name_H-M   'P 1'
#
loop_
_entity.id
_entity.type
_entity.pdbx_description
1 polymer ?
#
loop_
_entity_poly.entity_id
_entity_poly.type
_entity_poly.pdbx_seq_one_letter_code
_entity_poly.pdbx_strand_id
1 'polypeptide(L)'
;MLCTSLPECLETLKPRHILAISSPLGGLGVLSLARQTKLSVLTSGPVFNKIAVLEAVDNYGAEVKYAPRLHTSIYKLVGEKECWVAGPPLVRSVVAGNSTSLSVYTCTKVEGVEKLLTNGKPIETLSSKILGGGGGDGNDFDLAVQLRSLKVKGEDEEEVADRIIRSGVFGIDDLDTISQQLWRLASRRRNRSAVLFREPHTGLGITIPMVYYGVKVVAGGQDCPQGRCIKTTAKLLERALRLAPPAKIHEEWRAALKEPQTRRRIEDSPYIPAILMLTGKIDVRHEMGIRIYTLR
;
A
#
# COMPACT_ATOMS: atom_id res chain seq x y z
N MET A 1 -30.43 2.81 -22.11
CA MET A 1 -30.39 2.64 -20.64
C MET A 1 -29.47 3.70 -20.10
N LEU A 2 -29.95 4.58 -19.23
CA LEU A 2 -29.19 5.69 -18.66
C LEU A 2 -28.92 5.34 -17.19
N CYS A 3 -27.67 5.33 -16.76
CA CYS A 3 -27.32 5.39 -15.34
C CYS A 3 -26.79 6.80 -15.06
N THR A 4 -27.21 7.38 -13.94
CA THR A 4 -26.95 8.76 -13.53
C THR A 4 -25.83 8.87 -12.48
N SER A 5 -25.46 7.74 -11.87
CA SER A 5 -24.38 7.64 -10.88
C SER A 5 -23.50 6.41 -11.10
N LEU A 6 -22.27 6.42 -10.58
CA LEU A 6 -21.37 5.28 -10.73
C LEU A 6 -21.95 4.04 -10.02
N PRO A 7 -22.48 4.12 -8.78
CA PRO A 7 -23.18 2.99 -8.16
C PRO A 7 -24.29 2.41 -9.04
N GLU A 8 -25.16 3.26 -9.59
CA GLU A 8 -26.25 2.81 -10.48
C GLU A 8 -25.70 2.10 -11.73
N CYS A 9 -24.61 2.62 -12.32
CA CYS A 9 -23.94 1.95 -13.44
C CYS A 9 -23.36 0.59 -13.04
N LEU A 10 -22.78 0.46 -11.85
CA LEU A 10 -22.24 -0.81 -11.35
C LEU A 10 -23.34 -1.84 -11.09
N GLU A 11 -24.44 -1.43 -10.49
CA GLU A 11 -25.59 -2.31 -10.20
C GLU A 11 -26.29 -2.77 -11.48
N THR A 12 -26.45 -1.85 -12.43
CA THR A 12 -27.18 -2.10 -13.67
C THR A 12 -26.36 -2.92 -14.66
N LEU A 13 -25.09 -2.55 -14.87
CA LEU A 13 -24.25 -3.14 -15.91
C LEU A 13 -23.40 -4.30 -15.40
N LYS A 14 -23.24 -4.45 -14.08
CA LYS A 14 -22.47 -5.49 -13.40
C LYS A 14 -21.12 -5.76 -14.08
N PRO A 15 -20.27 -4.74 -14.26
CA PRO A 15 -19.01 -4.90 -14.96
C PRO A 15 -18.08 -5.84 -14.20
N ARG A 16 -17.36 -6.68 -14.95
CA ARG A 16 -16.27 -7.52 -14.41
C ARG A 16 -14.98 -6.71 -14.27
N HIS A 17 -14.83 -5.67 -15.07
CA HIS A 17 -13.63 -4.83 -15.11
C HIS A 17 -13.99 -3.38 -15.47
N ILE A 18 -13.25 -2.43 -14.89
CA ILE A 18 -13.41 -1.01 -15.16
C ILE A 18 -12.06 -0.43 -15.57
N LEU A 19 -12.05 0.29 -16.69
CA LEU A 19 -10.93 1.11 -17.12
C LEU A 19 -11.33 2.58 -16.91
N ALA A 20 -10.62 3.27 -16.03
CA ALA A 20 -10.89 4.67 -15.71
C ALA A 20 -9.77 5.57 -16.23
N ILE A 21 -10.09 6.53 -17.09
CA ILE A 21 -9.22 7.68 -17.36
C ILE A 21 -9.69 8.77 -16.40
N SER A 22 -8.80 9.33 -15.59
CA SER A 22 -9.19 10.33 -14.60
C SER A 22 -8.09 11.35 -14.33
N SER A 23 -8.48 12.62 -14.32
CA SER A 23 -7.60 13.76 -14.02
C SER A 23 -8.45 14.90 -13.42
N PRO A 24 -8.27 15.26 -12.12
CA PRO A 24 -7.40 14.67 -11.10
C PRO A 24 -7.74 13.22 -10.73
N LEU A 25 -6.95 12.58 -9.87
CA LEU A 25 -7.23 11.24 -9.33
C LEU A 25 -7.27 11.24 -7.79
N GLY A 26 -8.36 10.73 -7.22
CA GLY A 26 -8.48 10.54 -5.77
C GLY A 26 -8.24 9.09 -5.35
N GLY A 27 -7.15 8.83 -4.64
CA GLY A 27 -6.76 7.48 -4.20
C GLY A 27 -7.79 6.76 -3.33
N LEU A 28 -8.62 7.50 -2.58
CA LEU A 28 -9.74 6.90 -1.84
C LEU A 28 -10.86 6.38 -2.76
N GLY A 29 -11.08 7.05 -3.90
CA GLY A 29 -12.01 6.56 -4.93
C GLY A 29 -11.48 5.29 -5.57
N VAL A 30 -10.19 5.30 -5.95
CA VAL A 30 -9.49 4.11 -6.49
C VAL A 30 -9.62 2.92 -5.55
N LEU A 31 -9.26 3.09 -4.28
CA LEU A 31 -9.35 2.04 -3.27
C LEU A 31 -10.78 1.51 -3.09
N SER A 32 -11.76 2.42 -3.03
CA SER A 32 -13.17 2.05 -2.84
C SER A 32 -13.73 1.27 -4.03
N LEU A 33 -13.32 1.62 -5.25
CA LEU A 33 -13.76 0.95 -6.48
C LEU A 33 -13.03 -0.38 -6.70
N ALA A 34 -11.73 -0.43 -6.45
CA ALA A 34 -10.91 -1.65 -6.56
C ALA A 34 -11.37 -2.77 -5.62
N ARG A 35 -11.98 -2.43 -4.48
CA ARG A 35 -12.62 -3.38 -3.56
C ARG A 35 -13.81 -4.13 -4.17
N GLN A 36 -14.45 -3.55 -5.17
CA GLN A 36 -15.71 -4.04 -5.75
C GLN A 36 -15.50 -4.69 -7.12
N THR A 37 -14.52 -4.23 -7.89
CA THR A 37 -14.32 -4.65 -9.28
C THR A 37 -12.85 -4.53 -9.68
N LYS A 38 -12.39 -5.38 -10.60
CA LYS A 38 -11.05 -5.25 -11.19
C LYS A 38 -10.91 -3.86 -11.82
N LEU A 39 -9.88 -3.12 -11.45
CA LEU A 39 -9.73 -1.71 -11.83
C LEU A 39 -8.38 -1.45 -12.50
N SER A 40 -8.41 -0.85 -13.69
CA SER A 40 -7.25 -0.25 -14.34
C SER A 40 -7.50 1.26 -14.49
N VAL A 41 -6.55 2.08 -14.09
CA VAL A 41 -6.66 3.54 -14.06
C VAL A 41 -5.52 4.15 -14.85
N LEU A 42 -5.84 5.13 -15.69
CA LEU A 42 -4.89 6.01 -16.35
C LEU A 42 -5.12 7.45 -15.87
N THR A 43 -4.06 8.13 -15.45
CA THR A 43 -4.14 9.51 -14.94
C THR A 43 -3.00 10.37 -15.46
N SER A 44 -3.22 11.69 -15.57
CA SER A 44 -2.14 12.67 -15.78
C SER A 44 -1.86 13.53 -14.54
N GLY A 45 -2.51 13.25 -13.41
CA GLY A 45 -2.38 14.00 -12.16
C GLY A 45 -3.19 15.31 -12.11
N PRO A 46 -3.29 15.96 -10.93
CA PRO A 46 -2.68 15.58 -9.65
C PRO A 46 -3.33 14.34 -9.00
N VAL A 47 -2.56 13.59 -8.21
CA VAL A 47 -3.03 12.41 -7.46
C VAL A 47 -3.08 12.72 -5.96
N PHE A 48 -4.26 12.57 -5.36
CA PHE A 48 -4.49 12.78 -3.93
C PHE A 48 -4.58 11.46 -3.18
N ASN A 49 -4.15 11.42 -1.91
CA ASN A 49 -4.15 10.21 -1.08
C ASN A 49 -3.34 9.09 -1.73
N LYS A 50 -2.10 9.37 -2.11
CA LYS A 50 -1.26 8.46 -2.90
C LYS A 50 -1.02 7.11 -2.21
N ILE A 51 -0.92 7.08 -0.88
CA ILE A 51 -0.83 5.82 -0.10
C ILE A 51 -2.09 4.94 -0.27
N ALA A 52 -3.28 5.53 -0.42
CA ALA A 52 -4.49 4.75 -0.68
C ALA A 52 -4.49 4.12 -2.08
N VAL A 53 -3.80 4.75 -3.04
CA VAL A 53 -3.55 4.13 -4.35
C VAL A 53 -2.65 2.91 -4.19
N LEU A 54 -1.55 3.03 -3.44
CA LEU A 54 -0.67 1.88 -3.16
C LEU A 54 -1.42 0.75 -2.45
N GLU A 55 -2.27 1.07 -1.47
CA GLU A 55 -3.14 0.09 -0.80
C GLU A 55 -4.05 -0.64 -1.79
N ALA A 56 -4.59 0.08 -2.78
CA ALA A 56 -5.45 -0.49 -3.82
C ALA A 56 -4.68 -1.46 -4.74
N VAL A 57 -3.46 -1.08 -5.12
CA VAL A 57 -2.54 -1.93 -5.91
C VAL A 57 -2.21 -3.20 -5.11
N ASP A 58 -1.75 -3.04 -3.87
CA ASP A 58 -1.22 -4.12 -3.05
C ASP A 58 -2.29 -5.15 -2.65
N ASN A 59 -3.51 -4.71 -2.32
CA ASN A 59 -4.55 -5.60 -1.76
C ASN A 59 -5.59 -6.07 -2.79
N TYR A 60 -5.80 -5.31 -3.86
CA TYR A 60 -6.88 -5.56 -4.81
C TYR A 60 -6.40 -5.66 -6.26
N GLY A 61 -5.08 -5.60 -6.50
CA GLY A 61 -4.51 -5.74 -7.83
C GLY A 61 -4.95 -4.63 -8.79
N ALA A 62 -5.27 -3.44 -8.27
CA ALA A 62 -5.56 -2.30 -9.10
C ALA A 62 -4.32 -1.93 -9.93
N GLU A 63 -4.50 -1.67 -11.22
CA GLU A 63 -3.42 -1.21 -12.09
C GLU A 63 -3.54 0.30 -12.24
N VAL A 64 -2.66 1.09 -11.64
CA VAL A 64 -2.72 2.56 -11.74
C VAL A 64 -1.49 3.07 -12.48
N LYS A 65 -1.72 3.70 -13.61
CA LYS A 65 -0.67 4.19 -14.51
C LYS A 65 -0.81 5.68 -14.76
N TYR A 66 0.33 6.32 -14.92
CA TYR A 66 0.44 7.72 -15.31
C TYR A 66 0.73 7.83 -16.81
N ALA A 67 -0.01 8.69 -17.49
CA ALA A 67 0.28 9.13 -18.84
C ALA A 67 0.04 10.65 -18.95
N PRO A 68 0.95 11.42 -19.57
CA PRO A 68 0.81 12.86 -19.70
C PRO A 68 -0.35 13.24 -20.64
N ARG A 69 -0.88 14.47 -20.47
CA ARG A 69 -1.88 15.11 -21.37
C ARG A 69 -3.26 14.44 -21.41
N LEU A 70 -3.75 13.94 -20.27
CA LEU A 70 -5.13 13.47 -20.13
C LEU A 70 -5.98 14.55 -19.47
N HIS A 71 -6.91 15.15 -20.23
CA HIS A 71 -7.77 16.23 -19.74
C HIS A 71 -9.23 15.78 -19.56
N THR A 72 -9.47 14.47 -19.44
CA THR A 72 -10.81 13.90 -19.42
C THR A 72 -10.98 12.91 -18.29
N SER A 73 -12.24 12.69 -17.92
CA SER A 73 -12.67 11.70 -16.92
C SER A 73 -13.73 10.79 -17.56
N ILE A 74 -13.31 9.58 -17.91
CA ILE A 74 -14.12 8.61 -18.67
C ILE A 74 -13.92 7.22 -18.06
N TYR A 75 -15.00 6.47 -18.00
CA TYR A 75 -15.05 5.10 -17.52
C TYR A 75 -15.49 4.18 -18.65
N LYS A 76 -14.69 3.15 -18.92
CA LYS A 76 -15.08 2.00 -19.73
C LYS A 76 -15.47 0.87 -18.77
N LEU A 77 -16.75 0.52 -18.73
CA LEU A 77 -17.31 -0.56 -17.94
C LEU A 77 -17.37 -1.81 -18.82
N VAL A 78 -16.61 -2.85 -18.46
CA VAL A 78 -16.46 -4.08 -19.24
C VAL A 78 -17.15 -5.24 -18.52
N GLY A 79 -18.24 -5.74 -19.10
CA GLY A 79 -19.00 -6.90 -18.61
C GLY A 79 -19.51 -7.73 -19.78
N GLU A 80 -20.79 -8.10 -19.76
CA GLU A 80 -21.46 -8.69 -20.93
C GLU A 80 -21.53 -7.72 -22.12
N LYS A 81 -21.58 -6.43 -21.82
CA LYS A 81 -21.47 -5.32 -22.76
C LYS A 81 -20.35 -4.39 -22.32
N GLU A 82 -19.76 -3.70 -23.29
CA GLU A 82 -18.81 -2.61 -23.03
C GLU A 82 -19.55 -1.29 -23.08
N CYS A 83 -19.56 -0.53 -21.98
CA CYS A 83 -20.21 0.77 -21.90
C CYS A 83 -19.23 1.87 -21.54
N TRP A 84 -19.35 2.98 -22.24
CA TRP A 84 -18.57 4.19 -22.05
C TRP A 84 -19.40 5.22 -21.30
N VAL A 85 -18.85 5.67 -20.19
CA VAL A 85 -19.50 6.64 -19.30
C VAL A 85 -18.55 7.81 -19.12
N ALA A 86 -18.96 9.00 -19.54
CA ALA A 86 -18.25 10.21 -19.18
C ALA A 86 -18.77 10.71 -17.83
N GLY A 87 -17.89 11.25 -17.00
CA GLY A 87 -18.34 11.86 -15.76
C GLY A 87 -17.24 12.55 -14.98
N PRO A 88 -17.47 12.83 -13.69
CA PRO A 88 -16.48 13.51 -12.86
C PRO A 88 -15.23 12.64 -12.63
N PRO A 89 -14.11 13.26 -12.21
CA PRO A 89 -12.89 12.55 -11.85
C PRO A 89 -13.11 11.47 -10.78
N LEU A 90 -12.38 10.36 -10.86
CA LEU A 90 -12.47 9.24 -9.92
C LEU A 90 -11.97 9.66 -8.54
N VAL A 91 -12.91 10.08 -7.70
CA VAL A 91 -12.71 10.46 -6.30
C VAL A 91 -13.74 9.77 -5.41
N ARG A 92 -13.56 9.84 -4.09
CA ARG A 92 -14.42 9.16 -3.11
C ARG A 92 -15.90 9.51 -3.27
N SER A 93 -16.23 10.79 -3.51
CA SER A 93 -17.62 11.23 -3.66
C SER A 93 -18.32 10.63 -4.87
N VAL A 94 -17.60 10.43 -5.98
CA VAL A 94 -18.14 9.81 -7.20
C VAL A 94 -18.46 8.33 -6.95
N VAL A 95 -17.55 7.60 -6.31
CA VAL A 95 -17.78 6.19 -5.97
C VAL A 95 -18.90 6.03 -4.93
N ALA A 96 -19.08 7.01 -4.06
CA ALA A 96 -20.18 7.04 -3.10
C ALA A 96 -21.53 7.48 -3.69
N GLY A 97 -21.58 7.90 -4.97
CA GLY A 97 -22.81 8.39 -5.60
C GLY A 97 -23.20 9.82 -5.24
N ASN A 98 -22.33 10.57 -4.54
CA ASN A 98 -22.61 11.96 -4.12
C ASN A 98 -22.35 13.01 -5.21
N SER A 99 -21.72 12.61 -6.32
CA SER A 99 -21.44 13.48 -7.48
C SER A 99 -21.96 12.78 -8.73
N THR A 100 -23.05 13.29 -9.30
CA THR A 100 -24.00 12.53 -10.14
C THR A 100 -24.11 13.04 -11.59
N SER A 101 -23.04 13.59 -12.16
CA SER A 101 -23.01 13.94 -13.58
C SER A 101 -22.34 12.85 -14.42
N LEU A 102 -22.88 11.63 -14.39
CA LEU A 102 -22.45 10.56 -15.30
C LEU A 102 -23.39 10.48 -16.49
N SER A 103 -22.82 10.36 -17.68
CA SER A 103 -23.56 10.22 -18.93
C SER A 103 -23.01 9.04 -19.71
N VAL A 104 -23.87 8.04 -19.94
CA VAL A 104 -23.54 6.89 -20.78
C VAL A 104 -23.56 7.36 -22.24
N TYR A 105 -22.39 7.41 -22.87
CA TYR A 105 -22.24 7.82 -24.26
C TYR A 105 -22.65 6.71 -25.23
N THR A 106 -22.14 5.49 -25.00
CA THR A 106 -22.40 4.35 -25.88
C THR A 106 -22.14 3.04 -25.16
N CYS A 107 -22.87 2.00 -25.52
CA CYS A 107 -22.61 0.63 -25.09
C CYS A 107 -22.21 -0.23 -26.28
N THR A 108 -21.08 0.14 -26.88
CA THR A 108 -20.45 -0.54 -28.02
C THR A 108 -18.97 -0.74 -27.75
N LYS A 109 -18.40 -1.78 -28.37
CA LYS A 109 -16.96 -2.03 -28.30
C LYS A 109 -16.23 -0.93 -29.08
N VAL A 110 -15.41 -0.16 -28.37
CA VAL A 110 -14.55 0.86 -28.97
C VAL A 110 -13.11 0.48 -28.69
N GLU A 111 -12.33 0.31 -29.76
CA GLU A 111 -10.92 -0.07 -29.69
C GLU A 111 -10.01 1.16 -29.50
N GLY A 112 -8.82 0.96 -28.92
CA GLY A 112 -7.76 1.97 -28.90
C GLY A 112 -7.40 2.55 -27.52
N VAL A 113 -8.34 2.65 -26.57
CA VAL A 113 -8.02 3.14 -25.22
C VAL A 113 -7.16 2.16 -24.42
N GLU A 114 -7.32 0.86 -24.68
CA GLU A 114 -6.44 -0.17 -24.12
C GLU A 114 -4.97 0.09 -24.49
N LYS A 115 -4.70 0.68 -25.66
CA LYS A 115 -3.36 1.08 -26.09
C LYS A 115 -2.80 2.27 -25.28
N LEU A 116 -3.66 3.08 -24.67
CA LEU A 116 -3.21 4.15 -23.76
C LEU A 116 -2.74 3.57 -22.42
N LEU A 117 -3.41 2.51 -21.96
CA LEU A 117 -3.04 1.81 -20.73
C LEU A 117 -1.75 0.98 -20.89
N THR A 118 -1.41 0.51 -22.09
CA THR A 118 -0.12 -0.19 -22.31
C THR A 118 1.08 0.77 -22.19
N ASN A 119 0.92 2.03 -22.58
CA ASN A 119 2.03 2.99 -22.65
C ASN A 119 2.27 3.79 -21.36
N GLY A 120 1.34 3.75 -20.40
CA GLY A 120 1.47 4.47 -19.13
C GLY A 120 2.53 3.86 -18.20
N LYS A 121 3.17 4.70 -17.38
CA LYS A 121 4.12 4.27 -16.34
C LYS A 121 3.37 3.89 -15.06
N PRO A 122 3.65 2.75 -14.41
CA PRO A 122 3.02 2.41 -13.13
C PRO A 122 3.27 3.50 -12.08
N ILE A 123 2.25 3.84 -11.29
CA ILE A 123 2.31 4.98 -10.38
C ILE A 123 3.40 4.81 -9.32
N GLU A 124 3.65 3.57 -8.89
CA GLU A 124 4.69 3.17 -7.95
C GLU A 124 6.12 3.28 -8.52
N THR A 125 6.30 3.69 -9.76
CA THR A 125 7.62 3.97 -10.36
C THR A 125 7.92 5.48 -10.44
N LEU A 126 6.99 6.32 -10.00
CA LEU A 126 7.08 7.76 -10.13
C LEU A 126 7.30 8.44 -8.79
N SER A 127 7.92 9.63 -8.83
CA SER A 127 8.00 10.50 -7.68
C SER A 127 6.72 11.32 -7.50
N SER A 128 6.43 11.72 -6.27
CA SER A 128 5.30 12.55 -5.90
C SER A 128 5.30 13.91 -6.62
N LYS A 129 6.48 14.42 -7.00
CA LYS A 129 6.64 15.65 -7.79
C LYS A 129 5.90 15.57 -9.13
N ILE A 130 5.98 14.43 -9.82
CA ILE A 130 5.29 14.20 -11.09
C ILE A 130 3.77 14.07 -10.87
N LEU A 131 3.37 13.55 -9.72
CA LEU A 131 1.98 13.25 -9.37
C LEU A 131 1.24 14.43 -8.69
N GLY A 132 1.69 15.67 -8.95
CA GLY A 132 1.04 16.88 -8.43
C GLY A 132 1.58 17.41 -7.10
N GLY A 133 2.86 17.16 -6.78
CA GLY A 133 3.62 17.92 -5.77
C GLY A 133 3.85 17.26 -4.41
N GLY A 134 4.88 17.77 -3.72
CA GLY A 134 5.43 17.29 -2.44
C GLY A 134 4.80 18.01 -1.24
N GLY A 135 3.67 17.48 -0.75
CA GLY A 135 3.16 17.76 0.58
C GLY A 135 3.44 16.59 1.53
N GLY A 136 2.82 16.58 2.72
CA GLY A 136 2.92 15.44 3.64
C GLY A 136 2.52 14.10 3.00
N ASP A 137 1.53 14.10 2.10
CA ASP A 137 1.12 12.92 1.32
C ASP A 137 2.15 12.50 0.26
N GLY A 138 2.89 13.45 -0.31
CA GLY A 138 3.94 13.19 -1.30
C GLY A 138 5.17 12.56 -0.66
N ASN A 139 5.65 13.12 0.45
CA ASN A 139 6.81 12.60 1.17
C ASN A 139 6.55 11.18 1.71
N ASP A 140 5.37 10.95 2.29
CA ASP A 140 4.96 9.61 2.75
C ASP A 140 4.97 8.59 1.60
N PHE A 141 4.50 9.01 0.42
CA PHE A 141 4.44 8.19 -0.78
C PHE A 141 5.82 7.87 -1.36
N ASP A 142 6.69 8.89 -1.49
CA ASP A 142 8.03 8.71 -2.03
C ASP A 142 8.82 7.74 -1.17
N LEU A 143 8.78 7.90 0.16
CA LEU A 143 9.43 6.99 1.09
C LEU A 143 8.89 5.56 0.95
N ALA A 144 7.56 5.39 0.88
CA ALA A 144 6.94 4.07 0.74
C ALA A 144 7.30 3.38 -0.60
N VAL A 145 7.38 4.14 -1.70
CA VAL A 145 7.77 3.66 -3.03
C VAL A 145 9.24 3.28 -3.09
N GLN A 146 10.11 4.11 -2.52
CA GLN A 146 11.53 3.86 -2.48
C GLN A 146 11.86 2.62 -1.63
N LEU A 147 11.30 2.51 -0.40
CA LEU A 147 11.47 1.34 0.46
C LEU A 147 11.01 0.05 -0.21
N ARG A 148 9.85 0.04 -0.89
CA ARG A 148 9.33 -1.19 -1.53
C ARG A 148 10.13 -1.60 -2.76
N SER A 149 10.89 -0.68 -3.35
CA SER A 149 11.73 -0.94 -4.53
C SER A 149 13.10 -1.53 -4.17
N LEU A 150 13.49 -1.46 -2.90
CA LEU A 150 14.78 -1.94 -2.42
C LEU A 150 14.94 -3.46 -2.59
N LYS A 151 16.16 -3.85 -2.94
CA LYS A 151 16.63 -5.23 -2.92
C LYS A 151 17.88 -5.30 -2.05
N VAL A 152 17.67 -5.48 -0.75
CA VAL A 152 18.75 -5.62 0.23
C VAL A 152 18.95 -7.10 0.52
N LYS A 153 20.22 -7.52 0.62
CA LYS A 153 20.63 -8.82 1.17
C LYS A 153 21.37 -8.57 2.47
N GLY A 154 21.12 -9.37 3.48
CA GLY A 154 21.87 -9.38 4.75
C GLY A 154 21.55 -10.63 5.55
N GLU A 155 22.44 -10.98 6.46
CA GLU A 155 22.35 -12.18 7.31
C GLU A 155 21.72 -11.88 8.67
N ASP A 156 21.92 -10.66 9.19
CA ASP A 156 21.32 -10.19 10.44
C ASP A 156 20.57 -8.85 10.29
N GLU A 157 19.74 -8.52 11.28
CA GLU A 157 18.88 -7.34 11.25
C GLU A 157 19.63 -5.99 11.31
N GLU A 158 20.81 -5.92 11.94
CA GLU A 158 21.61 -4.70 12.00
C GLU A 158 22.24 -4.43 10.64
N GLU A 159 22.80 -5.46 10.01
CA GLU A 159 23.34 -5.39 8.65
C GLU A 159 22.25 -4.97 7.65
N VAL A 160 21.05 -5.58 7.73
CA VAL A 160 19.93 -5.21 6.85
C VAL A 160 19.51 -3.76 7.10
N ALA A 161 19.41 -3.30 8.34
CA ALA A 161 19.04 -1.93 8.68
C ALA A 161 20.07 -0.91 8.15
N ASP A 162 21.37 -1.16 8.38
CA ASP A 162 22.47 -0.32 7.87
C ASP A 162 22.46 -0.25 6.35
N ARG A 163 22.27 -1.38 5.65
CA ARG A 163 22.16 -1.39 4.18
C ARG A 163 20.94 -0.63 3.66
N ILE A 164 19.80 -0.67 4.37
CA ILE A 164 18.64 0.16 4.02
C ILE A 164 18.97 1.64 4.21
N ILE A 165 19.64 2.03 5.28
CA ILE A 165 20.06 3.42 5.51
C ILE A 165 21.00 3.89 4.39
N ARG A 166 22.06 3.13 4.12
CA ARG A 166 23.08 3.43 3.09
C ARG A 166 22.55 3.39 1.66
N SER A 167 21.36 2.83 1.43
CA SER A 167 20.71 2.88 0.12
C SER A 167 20.26 4.30 -0.29
N GLY A 168 20.27 5.26 0.65
CA GLY A 168 19.90 6.65 0.40
C GLY A 168 18.39 6.88 0.29
N VAL A 169 17.57 5.90 0.65
CA VAL A 169 16.09 5.99 0.58
C VAL A 169 15.51 7.11 1.44
N PHE A 170 16.16 7.44 2.56
CA PHE A 170 15.73 8.55 3.41
C PHE A 170 16.31 9.90 2.95
N GLY A 171 17.26 9.90 2.00
CA GLY A 171 17.96 11.09 1.50
C GLY A 171 18.81 11.82 2.55
N ILE A 172 19.01 11.22 3.72
CA ILE A 172 19.67 11.78 4.91
C ILE A 172 20.34 10.61 5.64
N ASP A 173 21.51 10.84 6.24
CA ASP A 173 22.29 9.81 6.97
C ASP A 173 22.14 9.89 8.50
N ASP A 174 21.42 10.90 9.01
CA ASP A 174 21.12 11.08 10.44
C ASP A 174 20.06 10.07 10.93
N LEU A 175 20.48 9.16 11.82
CA LEU A 175 19.65 8.06 12.32
C LEU A 175 18.38 8.52 13.04
N ASP A 176 18.45 9.63 13.78
CA ASP A 176 17.29 10.17 14.51
C ASP A 176 16.24 10.70 13.52
N THR A 177 16.67 11.42 12.48
CA THR A 177 15.79 11.90 11.42
C THR A 177 15.19 10.74 10.63
N ILE A 178 15.96 9.70 10.30
CA ILE A 178 15.47 8.48 9.64
C ILE A 178 14.37 7.83 10.49
N SER A 179 14.66 7.64 11.78
CA SER A 179 13.71 7.05 12.74
C SER A 179 12.43 7.86 12.84
N GLN A 180 12.54 9.19 12.89
CA GLN A 180 11.40 10.09 12.92
C GLN A 180 10.58 10.02 11.62
N GLN A 181 11.23 9.95 10.44
CA GLN A 181 10.54 9.85 9.16
C GLN A 181 9.73 8.56 9.06
N LEU A 182 10.34 7.41 9.34
CA LEU A 182 9.66 6.11 9.26
C LEU A 182 8.54 6.01 10.30
N TRP A 183 8.78 6.43 11.54
CA TRP A 183 7.76 6.43 12.57
C TRP A 183 6.58 7.37 12.25
N ARG A 184 6.88 8.56 11.71
CA ARG A 184 5.85 9.52 11.27
C ARG A 184 4.98 8.93 10.17
N LEU A 185 5.56 8.27 9.18
CA LEU A 185 4.84 7.54 8.14
C LEU A 185 3.93 6.47 8.76
N ALA A 186 4.50 5.59 9.57
CA ALA A 186 3.78 4.50 10.24
C ALA A 186 2.59 5.02 11.08
N SER A 187 2.82 6.06 11.89
CA SER A 187 1.82 6.64 12.79
C SER A 187 0.68 7.36 12.06
N ARG A 188 1.02 8.18 11.05
CA ARG A 188 0.03 8.95 10.26
C ARG A 188 -0.82 8.05 9.37
N ARG A 189 -0.22 6.97 8.86
CA ARG A 189 -0.83 6.07 7.88
C ARG A 189 -1.20 4.70 8.45
N ARG A 190 -1.27 4.55 9.79
CA ARG A 190 -1.59 3.30 10.51
C ARG A 190 -2.87 2.57 10.06
N ASN A 191 -3.80 3.27 9.39
CA ASN A 191 -5.05 2.70 8.87
C ASN A 191 -4.99 2.36 7.37
N ARG A 192 -3.80 2.37 6.75
CA ARG A 192 -3.59 2.10 5.33
C ARG A 192 -2.70 0.88 5.18
N SER A 193 -3.27 -0.23 4.71
CA SER A 193 -2.56 -1.51 4.54
C SER A 193 -1.71 -1.55 3.27
N ALA A 194 -0.97 -0.48 3.00
CA ALA A 194 0.02 -0.43 1.91
C ALA A 194 1.33 -1.08 2.36
N VAL A 195 2.02 -1.73 1.43
CA VAL A 195 3.32 -2.37 1.63
C VAL A 195 4.42 -1.31 1.73
N LEU A 196 5.29 -1.41 2.74
CA LEU A 196 6.50 -0.61 2.82
C LEU A 196 7.71 -1.36 2.27
N PHE A 197 7.77 -2.65 2.52
CA PHE A 197 8.92 -3.47 2.17
C PHE A 197 8.47 -4.89 1.86
N ARG A 198 9.07 -5.55 0.87
CA ARG A 198 8.78 -6.97 0.57
C ARG A 198 9.80 -7.85 1.27
N GLU A 199 9.32 -8.72 2.14
CA GLU A 199 10.16 -9.65 2.90
C GLU A 199 10.70 -10.73 1.94
N PRO A 200 12.02 -10.83 1.71
CA PRO A 200 12.57 -11.69 0.66
C PRO A 200 12.41 -13.20 0.89
N HIS A 201 12.36 -13.66 2.14
CA HIS A 201 12.30 -15.10 2.45
C HIS A 201 10.90 -15.71 2.25
N THR A 202 9.87 -14.91 2.44
CA THR A 202 8.45 -15.29 2.36
C THR A 202 7.76 -14.72 1.12
N GLY A 203 8.30 -13.64 0.54
CA GLY A 203 7.68 -12.88 -0.54
C GLY A 203 6.53 -11.97 -0.09
N LEU A 204 6.20 -11.96 1.21
CA LEU A 204 5.08 -11.21 1.76
C LEU A 204 5.45 -9.74 1.98
N GLY A 205 4.47 -8.84 1.82
CA GLY A 205 4.69 -7.41 2.03
C GLY A 205 4.52 -7.01 3.50
N ILE A 206 5.56 -6.44 4.10
CA ILE A 206 5.51 -5.78 5.40
C ILE A 206 4.75 -4.46 5.21
N THR A 207 3.62 -4.30 5.88
CA THR A 207 2.73 -3.14 5.70
C THR A 207 2.95 -2.04 6.73
N ILE A 208 2.49 -0.83 6.42
CA ILE A 208 2.49 0.32 7.35
C ILE A 208 1.86 -0.03 8.72
N PRO A 209 0.67 -0.68 8.79
CA PRO A 209 0.07 -1.00 10.09
C PRO A 209 0.85 -2.06 10.85
N MET A 210 1.49 -3.03 10.18
CA MET A 210 2.33 -4.02 10.86
C MET A 210 3.50 -3.36 11.60
N VAL A 211 4.14 -2.34 11.01
CA VAL A 211 5.20 -1.57 11.67
C VAL A 211 4.65 -0.80 12.86
N TYR A 212 3.56 -0.05 12.66
CA TYR A 212 2.97 0.76 13.73
C TYR A 212 2.51 -0.10 14.92
N TYR A 213 1.74 -1.16 14.66
CA TYR A 213 1.22 -2.03 15.71
C TYR A 213 2.29 -2.96 16.28
N GLY A 214 3.35 -3.29 15.53
CA GLY A 214 4.54 -3.95 16.07
C GLY A 214 5.13 -3.17 17.25
N VAL A 215 5.38 -1.86 17.07
CA VAL A 215 5.84 -0.96 18.16
C VAL A 215 4.85 -0.94 19.32
N LYS A 216 3.54 -0.87 19.05
CA LYS A 216 2.52 -0.87 20.12
C LYS A 216 2.47 -2.18 20.90
N VAL A 217 2.67 -3.31 20.25
CA VAL A 217 2.69 -4.63 20.88
C VAL A 217 3.93 -4.78 21.76
N VAL A 218 5.11 -4.35 21.30
CA VAL A 218 6.33 -4.33 22.13
C VAL A 218 6.13 -3.43 23.36
N ALA A 219 5.52 -2.26 23.16
CA ALA A 219 5.22 -1.33 24.25
C ALA A 219 4.27 -1.88 25.33
N GLY A 220 3.48 -2.92 25.02
CA GLY A 220 2.62 -3.63 25.96
C GLY A 220 3.08 -5.06 26.27
N GLY A 221 4.30 -5.43 25.83
CA GLY A 221 4.83 -6.79 25.97
C GLY A 221 5.12 -7.15 27.42
N GLN A 222 4.95 -8.42 27.77
CA GLN A 222 5.14 -8.97 29.12
C GLN A 222 5.83 -10.35 29.07
N ASP A 223 6.50 -10.68 27.97
CA ASP A 223 7.10 -12.00 27.78
C ASP A 223 8.45 -12.15 28.54
N CYS A 224 8.97 -11.08 29.13
CA CYS A 224 10.22 -11.06 29.91
C CYS A 224 9.93 -10.77 31.39
N PRO A 225 10.69 -11.38 32.32
CA PRO A 225 10.55 -11.12 33.75
C PRO A 225 10.98 -9.69 34.14
N GLN A 226 11.88 -9.08 33.36
CA GLN A 226 12.31 -7.69 33.55
C GLN A 226 11.91 -6.85 32.34
N GLY A 227 11.04 -5.88 32.55
CA GLY A 227 10.65 -4.90 31.52
C GLY A 227 9.64 -5.42 30.50
N ARG A 228 9.29 -4.54 29.56
CA ARG A 228 8.31 -4.85 28.51
C ARG A 228 9.02 -5.43 27.30
N CYS A 229 8.71 -6.68 26.97
CA CYS A 229 9.28 -7.36 25.82
C CYS A 229 8.29 -8.32 25.14
N ILE A 230 8.59 -8.68 23.90
CA ILE A 230 7.96 -9.77 23.16
C ILE A 230 9.04 -10.75 22.74
N LYS A 231 8.81 -12.06 22.98
CA LYS A 231 9.71 -13.11 22.50
C LYS A 231 9.21 -13.60 21.14
N THR A 232 10.12 -13.73 20.19
CA THR A 232 9.92 -14.22 18.82
C THR A 232 9.17 -13.28 17.86
N THR A 233 9.53 -13.36 16.58
CA THR A 233 8.97 -12.57 15.49
C THR A 233 7.52 -12.96 15.23
N ALA A 234 7.19 -14.25 15.26
CA ALA A 234 5.83 -14.72 14.97
C ALA A 234 4.83 -14.21 16.02
N LYS A 235 5.15 -14.25 17.32
CA LYS A 235 4.25 -13.72 18.36
C LYS A 235 4.02 -12.23 18.18
N LEU A 236 5.06 -11.47 17.86
CA LEU A 236 4.96 -10.05 17.58
C LEU A 236 3.99 -9.78 16.42
N LEU A 237 4.17 -10.49 15.30
CA LEU A 237 3.31 -10.33 14.12
C LEU A 237 1.88 -10.79 14.38
N GLU A 238 1.66 -11.93 15.04
CA GLU A 238 0.32 -12.41 15.40
C GLU A 238 -0.45 -11.37 16.22
N ARG A 239 0.19 -10.77 17.22
CA ARG A 239 -0.43 -9.73 18.05
C ARG A 239 -0.64 -8.42 17.27
N ALA A 240 0.33 -8.01 16.45
CA ALA A 240 0.22 -6.79 15.64
C ALA A 240 -0.92 -6.91 14.60
N LEU A 241 -1.05 -8.06 13.96
CA LEU A 241 -2.09 -8.34 12.95
C LEU A 241 -3.50 -8.44 13.55
N ARG A 242 -3.65 -8.65 14.86
CA ARG A 242 -4.95 -8.54 15.56
C ARG A 242 -5.42 -7.09 15.69
N LEU A 243 -4.48 -6.15 15.77
CA LEU A 243 -4.77 -4.71 15.88
C LEU A 243 -4.82 -4.00 14.53
N ALA A 244 -4.16 -4.56 13.51
CA ALA A 244 -4.12 -4.02 12.17
C ALA A 244 -5.50 -4.04 11.49
N PRO A 245 -5.84 -3.04 10.65
CA PRO A 245 -7.08 -3.05 9.87
C PRO A 245 -7.16 -4.29 8.97
N PRO A 246 -8.36 -4.84 8.71
CA PRO A 246 -8.51 -6.00 7.84
C PRO A 246 -8.08 -5.65 6.41
N ALA A 247 -7.25 -6.51 5.83
CA ALA A 247 -6.74 -6.37 4.47
C ALA A 247 -6.26 -7.73 3.96
N LYS A 248 -6.33 -7.95 2.64
CA LYS A 248 -5.97 -9.23 2.01
C LYS A 248 -4.55 -9.65 2.35
N ILE A 249 -3.60 -8.71 2.30
CA ILE A 249 -2.21 -9.01 2.65
C ILE A 249 -2.03 -9.42 4.12
N HIS A 250 -2.85 -8.91 5.04
CA HIS A 250 -2.82 -9.33 6.44
C HIS A 250 -3.39 -10.75 6.62
N GLU A 251 -4.30 -11.18 5.77
CA GLU A 251 -4.80 -12.57 5.74
C GLU A 251 -3.71 -13.53 5.26
N GLU A 252 -2.94 -13.14 4.24
CA GLU A 252 -1.78 -13.89 3.75
C GLU A 252 -0.73 -14.07 4.87
N TRP A 253 -0.42 -13.00 5.61
CA TRP A 253 0.44 -13.09 6.79
C TRP A 253 -0.13 -14.02 7.87
N ARG A 254 -1.43 -13.93 8.18
CA ARG A 254 -2.05 -14.82 9.17
C ARG A 254 -2.03 -16.28 8.73
N ALA A 255 -2.16 -16.57 7.43
CA ALA A 255 -2.03 -17.92 6.88
C ALA A 255 -0.58 -18.41 7.01
N ALA A 256 0.39 -17.59 6.61
CA ALA A 256 1.82 -17.90 6.70
C ALA A 256 2.30 -18.19 8.13
N LEU A 257 1.77 -17.47 9.13
CA LEU A 257 2.10 -17.69 10.55
C LEU A 257 1.54 -19.00 11.13
N LYS A 258 0.50 -19.57 10.51
CA LYS A 258 -0.07 -20.87 10.88
C LYS A 258 0.69 -22.03 10.25
N GLU A 259 1.32 -21.81 9.10
CA GLU A 259 2.08 -22.84 8.39
C GLU A 259 3.47 -23.06 9.02
N PRO A 260 3.82 -24.27 9.51
CA PRO A 260 5.05 -24.48 10.28
C PRO A 260 6.35 -24.13 9.54
N GLN A 261 6.45 -24.46 8.24
CA GLN A 261 7.65 -24.19 7.46
C GLN A 261 7.85 -22.68 7.23
N THR A 262 6.78 -21.99 6.84
CA THR A 262 6.79 -20.54 6.62
C THR A 262 7.00 -19.79 7.93
N ARG A 263 6.41 -20.25 9.03
CA ARG A 263 6.64 -19.69 10.38
C ARG A 263 8.12 -19.73 10.77
N ARG A 264 8.84 -20.81 10.50
CA ARG A 264 10.30 -20.87 10.75
C ARG A 264 11.05 -19.83 9.92
N ARG A 265 10.75 -19.70 8.63
CA ARG A 265 11.34 -18.66 7.77
C ARG A 265 11.07 -17.25 8.29
N ILE A 266 9.89 -17.00 8.84
CA ILE A 266 9.52 -15.73 9.47
C ILE A 266 10.36 -15.48 10.72
N GLU A 267 10.56 -16.50 11.55
CA GLU A 267 11.40 -16.38 12.76
C GLU A 267 12.85 -16.12 12.42
N ASP A 268 13.37 -16.75 11.36
CA ASP A 268 14.76 -16.61 10.92
C ASP A 268 15.01 -15.30 10.16
N SER A 269 13.97 -14.69 9.57
CA SER A 269 14.11 -13.48 8.74
C SER A 269 14.65 -12.25 9.51
N PRO A 270 15.75 -11.62 9.04
CA PRO A 270 16.28 -10.38 9.61
C PRO A 270 15.50 -9.13 9.20
N TYR A 271 14.66 -9.21 8.15
CA TYR A 271 14.07 -8.02 7.52
C TYR A 271 12.94 -7.41 8.34
N ILE A 272 12.11 -8.22 9.00
CA ILE A 272 11.05 -7.72 9.90
C ILE A 272 11.67 -6.97 11.09
N PRO A 273 12.61 -7.56 11.87
CA PRO A 273 13.31 -6.82 12.91
C PRO A 273 14.03 -5.57 12.39
N ALA A 274 14.73 -5.63 11.26
CA ALA A 274 15.41 -4.47 10.68
C ALA A 274 14.46 -3.29 10.42
N ILE A 275 13.31 -3.53 9.77
CA ILE A 275 12.31 -2.48 9.51
C ILE A 275 11.75 -1.89 10.82
N LEU A 276 11.60 -2.71 11.87
CA LEU A 276 11.15 -2.25 13.18
C LEU A 276 12.23 -1.42 13.89
N MET A 277 13.51 -1.80 13.80
CA MET A 277 14.65 -1.06 14.35
C MET A 277 14.78 0.32 13.71
N LEU A 278 14.55 0.43 12.39
CA LEU A 278 14.55 1.70 11.66
C LEU A 278 13.51 2.70 12.17
N THR A 279 12.56 2.30 13.02
CA THR A 279 11.64 3.24 13.67
C THR A 279 12.29 4.02 14.82
N GLY A 280 13.46 3.58 15.30
CA GLY A 280 14.12 4.08 16.50
C GLY A 280 13.32 3.84 17.80
N LYS A 281 12.30 2.97 17.77
CA LYS A 281 11.46 2.64 18.94
C LYS A 281 11.68 1.25 19.50
N ILE A 282 12.32 0.38 18.74
CA ILE A 282 12.49 -1.03 19.07
C ILE A 282 13.97 -1.35 19.02
N ASP A 283 14.46 -1.97 20.08
CA ASP A 283 15.73 -2.68 20.11
C ASP A 283 15.46 -4.18 19.97
N VAL A 284 16.33 -4.87 19.25
CA VAL A 284 16.29 -6.33 19.08
C VAL A 284 17.50 -6.91 19.81
N ARG A 285 17.26 -7.85 20.73
CA ARG A 285 18.28 -8.56 21.50
C ARG A 285 18.16 -10.06 21.26
N HIS A 286 19.21 -10.80 21.54
CA HIS A 286 19.22 -12.26 21.44
C HIS A 286 19.44 -12.87 22.83
N GLU A 287 18.48 -13.67 23.31
CA GLU A 287 18.64 -14.52 24.48
C GLU A 287 18.57 -15.98 24.05
N MET A 288 19.64 -16.75 24.30
CA MET A 288 19.71 -18.18 23.97
C MET A 288 19.34 -18.50 22.51
N GLY A 289 19.74 -17.63 21.57
CA GLY A 289 19.42 -17.77 20.14
C GLY A 289 18.00 -17.34 19.74
N ILE A 290 17.21 -16.78 20.65
CA ILE A 290 15.85 -16.28 20.39
C ILE A 290 15.86 -14.75 20.35
N ARG A 291 15.24 -14.20 19.30
CA ARG A 291 15.01 -12.75 19.18
C ARG A 291 14.02 -12.24 20.24
N ILE A 292 14.40 -11.14 20.88
CA ILE A 292 13.62 -10.42 21.88
C ILE A 292 13.50 -8.98 21.45
N TYR A 293 12.26 -8.50 21.43
CA TYR A 293 11.93 -7.13 21.06
C TYR A 293 11.65 -6.33 22.32
N THR A 294 12.37 -5.24 22.54
CA THR A 294 12.17 -4.31 23.66
C THR A 294 11.97 -2.88 23.15
N LEU A 295 11.33 -2.02 23.95
CA LEU A 295 11.35 -0.59 23.66
C LEU A 295 12.75 -0.02 23.90
N ARG A 296 13.14 0.92 23.05
CA ARG A 296 14.32 1.78 23.22
C ARG A 296 13.99 2.98 24.11
#